data_AF-A0A1M5EYN3-F1
#
_entry.id   AF-A0A1M5EYN3-F1
#
_cell.length_a   1.000
_cell.length_b   1.000
_cell.length_c   1.000
_cell.angle_alpha   90.00
_cell.angle_beta   90.00
_cell.angle_gamma   90.00
#
_symmetry.space_group_name_H-M   'P 1'
#
loop_
_entity.id
_entity.type
_entity.pdbx_description
1 polymer ?
#
loop_
_entity_poly.entity_id
_entity_poly.type
_entity_poly.pdbx_seq_one_letter_code
_entity_poly.pdbx_strand_id
1 'polypeptide(L)' 'MPNDKHHDEKVRLAGWTAGASEQDKSKNPHRGKKNDDEINWDEAWEQGNAGQDYTIWK' A
#
# COMPACT_ATOMS: atom_id res chain seq x y z
N MET A 1 -17.50 12.10 -0.78
CA MET A 1 -17.58 10.80 -1.47
C MET A 1 -17.04 9.74 -0.50
N PRO A 2 -17.86 8.84 0.06
CA PRO A 2 -17.39 7.78 0.97
C PRO A 2 -16.61 6.66 0.25
N ASN A 3 -16.60 6.65 -1.09
CA ASN A 3 -16.01 5.61 -1.92
C ASN A 3 -14.46 5.66 -1.94
N ASP A 4 -13.87 6.84 -1.77
CA ASP A 4 -12.41 7.02 -1.89
C ASP A 4 -11.66 6.46 -0.70
N LYS A 5 -12.18 6.65 0.54
CA LYS A 5 -11.53 6.15 1.75
C LYS A 5 -11.41 4.62 1.80
N HIS A 6 -12.43 3.92 1.34
CA HIS A 6 -12.45 2.46 1.32
C HIS A 6 -11.63 1.89 0.16
N HIS A 7 -11.43 2.68 -0.91
CA HIS A 7 -10.52 2.36 -1.99
C HIS A 7 -9.06 2.52 -1.53
N ASP A 8 -8.73 3.66 -0.92
CA ASP A 8 -7.39 3.93 -0.38
C ASP A 8 -6.99 2.87 0.64
N GLU A 9 -7.87 2.53 1.59
CA GLU A 9 -7.57 1.49 2.59
C GLU A 9 -7.21 0.14 1.94
N LYS A 10 -7.89 -0.26 0.85
CA LYS A 10 -7.56 -1.49 0.12
C LYS A 10 -6.19 -1.41 -0.56
N VAL A 11 -5.88 -0.28 -1.19
CA VAL A 11 -4.58 -0.07 -1.86
C VAL A 11 -3.45 -0.17 -0.84
N ARG A 12 -3.64 0.47 0.31
CA ARG A 12 -2.70 0.44 1.43
C ARG A 12 -2.53 -0.96 2.01
N LEU A 13 -3.62 -1.69 2.23
CA LEU A 13 -3.55 -3.07 2.73
C LEU A 13 -2.81 -4.00 1.76
N ALA A 14 -3.04 -3.83 0.46
CA ALA A 14 -2.35 -4.60 -0.57
C ALA A 14 -0.84 -4.28 -0.59
N GLY A 15 -0.46 -3.01 -0.47
CA GLY A 15 0.94 -2.58 -0.36
C GLY A 15 1.63 -3.18 0.85
N TRP A 16 1.03 -3.02 2.03
CA TRP A 16 1.56 -3.58 3.27
C TRP A 16 1.72 -5.09 3.21
N THR A 17 0.71 -5.81 2.73
CA THR A 17 0.78 -7.28 2.61
C THR A 17 1.90 -7.70 1.66
N ALA A 18 2.07 -7.00 0.54
CA ALA A 18 3.15 -7.27 -0.40
C ALA A 18 4.53 -7.04 0.25
N GLY A 19 4.70 -5.95 0.99
CA GLY A 19 5.92 -5.65 1.73
C GLY A 19 6.23 -6.68 2.81
N ALA A 20 5.23 -7.06 3.61
CA ALA A 20 5.37 -8.09 4.64
C ALA A 20 5.70 -9.48 4.07
N SER A 21 5.36 -9.73 2.81
CA SER A 21 5.67 -10.96 2.08
C SER A 21 6.99 -10.92 1.30
N GLU A 22 7.84 -9.90 1.53
CA GLU A 22 9.13 -9.70 0.85
C GLU A 22 9.01 -9.62 -0.69
N GLN A 23 7.84 -9.25 -1.22
CA GLN A 23 7.69 -9.05 -2.67
C GLN A 23 8.36 -7.74 -3.10
N ASP A 24 9.05 -7.74 -4.22
CA ASP A 24 9.66 -6.52 -4.78
C ASP A 24 8.66 -5.35 -4.92
N LYS A 25 9.04 -4.15 -4.47
CA LYS A 25 8.26 -2.90 -4.62
C LYS A 25 7.92 -2.58 -6.09
N SER A 26 8.69 -3.14 -7.04
CA SER A 26 8.41 -3.03 -8.47
C SER A 26 7.12 -3.72 -8.92
N LYS A 27 6.53 -4.59 -8.08
CA LYS A 27 5.26 -5.27 -8.34
C LYS A 27 4.02 -4.45 -7.99
N ASN A 28 4.18 -3.19 -7.60
CA ASN A 28 3.07 -2.27 -7.39
C ASN A 28 2.17 -2.20 -8.64
N PRO A 29 0.88 -2.62 -8.57
CA PRO A 29 -0.03 -2.60 -9.71
C PRO A 29 -0.41 -1.18 -10.17
N HIS A 30 -0.12 -0.17 -9.36
CA HIS A 30 -0.34 1.24 -9.63
C HIS A 30 0.93 1.96 -10.12
N ARG A 31 2.06 1.26 -10.28
CA ARG A 31 3.33 1.88 -10.68
C ARG A 31 3.23 2.58 -12.04
N GLY A 32 3.67 3.83 -12.08
CA GLY A 32 3.64 4.67 -13.28
C GLY A 32 2.26 5.27 -13.59
N LYS A 33 1.24 5.03 -12.76
CA LYS A 33 -0.08 5.69 -12.91
C LYS A 33 -0.09 7.11 -12.36
N LYS A 34 0.92 7.50 -11.56
CA LYS A 34 1.10 8.86 -11.01
C LYS A 34 -0.16 9.34 -10.28
N ASN A 35 -0.80 8.44 -9.55
CA ASN A 35 -1.97 8.72 -8.74
C ASN A 35 -1.68 8.43 -7.27
N ASP A 36 -2.59 8.84 -6.39
CA ASP A 36 -2.43 8.65 -4.95
C ASP A 36 -2.35 7.16 -4.57
N ASP A 37 -2.90 6.26 -5.39
CA ASP A 37 -2.76 4.80 -5.19
C ASP A 37 -1.29 4.34 -5.23
N GLU A 38 -0.50 4.90 -6.17
CA GLU A 38 0.91 4.55 -6.30
C GLU A 38 1.68 4.89 -5.02
N ILE A 39 1.43 6.08 -4.48
CA ILE A 39 2.04 6.57 -3.24
C ILE A 39 1.55 5.74 -2.05
N ASN A 40 0.23 5.59 -1.91
CA ASN A 40 -0.40 4.84 -0.82
C ASN A 40 0.08 3.38 -0.76
N TRP A 41 0.24 2.74 -1.91
CA TRP A 41 0.75 1.36 -1.98
C TRP A 41 2.23 1.30 -1.63
N ASP A 42 3.04 2.22 -2.18
CA ASP A 42 4.48 2.25 -1.96
C ASP A 42 4.85 2.53 -0.49
N GLU A 43 4.16 3.49 0.15
CA GLU A 43 4.34 3.77 1.58
C GLU A 43 3.94 2.56 2.43
N ALA A 44 2.79 1.95 2.14
CA ALA A 44 2.33 0.80 2.89
C ALA A 44 3.27 -0.41 2.72
N TRP A 45 3.80 -0.61 1.50
CA TRP A 45 4.81 -1.63 1.23
C TRP A 45 6.06 -1.45 2.09
N GLU A 46 6.58 -0.23 2.23
CA GLU A 46 7.73 0.04 3.08
C GLU A 46 7.44 -0.31 4.55
N GLN A 47 6.23 -0.02 5.04
CA GLN A 47 5.82 -0.40 6.39
C GLN A 47 5.75 -1.91 6.60
N GLY A 48 5.14 -2.62 5.65
CA GLY A 48 5.06 -4.08 5.68
C GLY A 48 6.44 -4.73 5.62
N ASN A 49 7.31 -4.24 4.73
CA ASN A 49 8.68 -4.72 4.57
C ASN A 49 9.55 -4.41 5.79
N ALA A 50 9.27 -3.32 6.51
CA ALA A 50 9.89 -3.01 7.79
C ALA A 50 9.33 -3.83 8.97
N GLY A 51 8.30 -4.67 8.74
CA GLY A 51 7.63 -5.47 9.78
C GLY A 51 6.75 -4.65 10.73
N GLN A 52 6.32 -3.45 10.33
CA GLN A 52 5.41 -2.63 11.13
C GLN A 52 3.98 -3.14 11.06
N ASP A 53 3.18 -2.88 12.10
CA ASP A 53 1.78 -3.29 12.16
C ASP A 53 0.89 -2.36 11.32
N TYR A 54 0.11 -2.95 10.40
CA TYR A 54 -0.84 -2.22 9.54
C TYR A 54 -1.87 -1.39 10.31
N THR A 55 -2.25 -1.83 11.51
CA THR A 55 -3.27 -1.17 12.34
C THR A 55 -2.84 0.20 12.87
N ILE A 56 -1.54 0.49 12.89
CA ILE A 56 -1.00 1.82 13.25
C ILE A 56 -1.40 2.87 12.20
N TRP A 57 -1.74 2.43 10.99
CA TRP A 57 -2.04 3.27 9.84
C TRP A 57 -3.55 3.44 9.56
N LYS A 58 -4.41 2.78 10.35
CA LYS A 58 -5.87 2.77 10.18
C LYS A 58 -6.56 3.97 10.84
#